data_AF-A0A2V6UIH1-F1
#
_entry.id   AF-A0A2V6UIH1-F1
#
_cell.length_a   1.000
_cell.length_b   1.000
_cell.length_c   1.000
_cell.angle_alpha   90.00
_cell.angle_beta   90.00
_cell.angle_gamma   90.00
#
_symmetry.space_group_name_H-M   'P 1'
#
loop_
_entity.id
_entity.type
_entity.pdbx_description
1 polymer ?
#
loop_
_entity_poly.entity_id
_entity_poly.type
_entity_poly.pdbx_seq_one_letter_code
_entity_poly.pdbx_strand_id
1 'polypeptide(L)'
;MAGQEQHTRRRRRRDRASIPRVRGHLRASPGPLRATLPKVGRVRELIERPKPGCDVEVDGGVDETTAPRVVGAGATVLVAGSAIVGARDGTATARRRLRAALNQLEDETDPAEQSARQRSQVCNSE
;
A
#
# COMPACT_ATOMS: atom_id res chain seq x y z
N MET A 1 -40.64 -36.87 -32.33
CA MET A 1 -40.87 -36.07 -31.12
C MET A 1 -39.62 -36.09 -30.27
N ALA A 2 -39.17 -34.90 -29.86
CA ALA A 2 -38.21 -34.56 -28.81
C ALA A 2 -36.83 -35.26 -28.80
N GLY A 3 -35.84 -34.59 -29.39
CA GLY A 3 -34.50 -34.59 -28.82
C GLY A 3 -34.43 -33.67 -27.59
N GLN A 4 -33.33 -33.77 -26.83
CA GLN A 4 -32.70 -32.81 -25.89
C GLN A 4 -32.05 -33.59 -24.74
N GLU A 5 -30.88 -33.26 -24.19
CA GLU A 5 -29.79 -32.36 -24.54
C GLU A 5 -28.67 -32.70 -23.56
N GLN A 6 -27.52 -33.17 -24.05
CA GLN A 6 -26.35 -33.38 -23.19
C GLN A 6 -25.80 -32.01 -22.79
N HIS A 7 -26.00 -31.64 -21.52
CA HIS A 7 -25.56 -30.39 -20.94
C HIS A 7 -24.03 -30.39 -20.76
N THR A 8 -23.29 -30.20 -21.85
CA THR A 8 -21.84 -30.01 -21.80
C THR A 8 -21.56 -28.63 -21.20
N ARG A 9 -21.27 -28.59 -19.90
CA ARG A 9 -20.72 -27.40 -19.23
C ARG A 9 -19.36 -27.08 -19.86
N ARG A 10 -19.36 -26.30 -20.94
CA ARG A 10 -18.15 -25.65 -21.48
C ARG A 10 -17.52 -24.83 -20.36
N ARG A 11 -16.50 -25.37 -19.70
CA ARG A 11 -15.58 -24.57 -18.90
C ARG A 11 -14.93 -23.60 -19.86
N ARG A 12 -15.41 -22.35 -19.87
CA ARG A 12 -14.73 -21.28 -20.59
C ARG A 12 -13.35 -21.16 -19.95
N ARG A 13 -12.31 -21.64 -20.66
CA ARG A 13 -10.93 -21.26 -20.38
C ARG A 13 -10.95 -19.73 -20.41
N ARG A 14 -10.86 -19.10 -19.24
CA ARG A 14 -10.69 -17.65 -19.17
C ARG A 14 -9.31 -17.39 -19.77
N ASP A 15 -9.28 -16.81 -20.95
CA ASP A 15 -8.04 -16.30 -21.53
C ASP A 15 -7.38 -15.38 -20.50
N ARG A 16 -6.15 -15.75 -20.09
CA ARG A 16 -5.36 -15.04 -19.08
C ARG A 16 -5.05 -13.59 -19.47
N ALA A 17 -5.27 -13.21 -20.73
CA ALA A 17 -4.86 -11.94 -21.31
C ALA A 17 -5.83 -10.76 -21.07
N SER A 18 -6.99 -10.97 -20.44
CA SER A 18 -8.01 -9.91 -20.31
C SER A 18 -8.71 -9.88 -18.96
N ILE A 19 -7.97 -10.09 -17.86
CA ILE A 19 -8.50 -9.80 -16.52
C ILE A 19 -8.47 -8.26 -16.36
N PRO A 20 -9.62 -7.59 -16.20
CA PRO A 20 -9.64 -6.15 -15.94
C PRO A 20 -8.82 -5.87 -14.68
N ARG A 21 -7.94 -4.86 -14.73
CA ARG A 21 -7.18 -4.39 -13.55
C ARG A 21 -8.13 -3.67 -12.59
N VAL A 22 -9.02 -4.42 -11.94
CA VAL A 22 -9.85 -3.89 -10.85
C VAL A 22 -8.89 -3.66 -9.67
N ARG A 23 -8.61 -2.39 -9.36
CA ARG A 23 -7.92 -2.01 -8.12
C ARG A 23 -8.81 -2.46 -6.97
N GLY A 24 -8.44 -3.56 -6.33
CA GLY A 24 -9.08 -4.01 -5.10
C GLY A 24 -8.40 -3.33 -3.91
N HIS A 25 -9.16 -3.03 -2.87
CA HIS A 25 -8.63 -2.72 -1.55
C HIS A 25 -8.78 -3.94 -0.64
N LEU A 26 -7.81 -4.21 0.22
CA LEU A 26 -8.01 -5.12 1.35
C LEU A 26 -7.84 -4.34 2.66
N ARG A 27 -8.85 -4.44 3.54
CA ARG A 27 -8.86 -3.80 4.87
C ARG A 27 -8.37 -4.76 5.94
N ALA A 28 -7.50 -4.29 6.83
CA ALA A 28 -7.14 -4.99 8.06
C ALA A 28 -8.10 -4.62 9.22
N SER A 29 -8.44 -5.58 10.09
CA SER A 29 -9.45 -5.49 11.17
C SER A 29 -8.93 -4.90 12.51
N PRO A 30 -9.81 -4.51 13.47
CA PRO A 30 -9.47 -3.66 14.62
C PRO A 30 -8.77 -4.45 15.73
N GLY A 31 -7.49 -4.15 15.92
CA GLY A 31 -6.66 -4.62 17.03
C GLY A 31 -5.53 -3.61 17.24
N PRO A 32 -4.79 -3.68 18.36
CA PRO A 32 -3.65 -2.78 18.55
C PRO A 32 -2.69 -2.90 17.37
N LEU A 33 -2.26 -1.78 16.79
CA LEU A 33 -1.59 -1.75 15.49
C LEU A 33 -0.41 -2.74 15.40
N ARG A 34 0.36 -2.90 16.50
CA ARG A 34 1.45 -3.87 16.60
C ARG A 34 1.03 -5.32 16.30
N ALA A 35 -0.15 -5.74 16.72
CA ALA A 35 -0.69 -7.08 16.43
C ALA A 35 -1.25 -7.19 15.01
N THR A 36 -1.49 -6.06 14.34
CA THR A 36 -2.03 -5.98 12.99
C THR A 36 -0.92 -5.96 11.92
N LEU A 37 0.25 -5.40 12.21
CA LEU A 37 1.36 -5.32 11.24
C LEU A 37 1.75 -6.67 10.59
N PRO A 38 1.86 -7.80 11.33
CA PRO A 38 2.16 -9.09 10.69
C PRO A 38 1.06 -9.54 9.71
N LYS A 39 -0.19 -9.17 9.97
CA LYS A 39 -1.32 -9.49 9.09
C LYS A 39 -1.26 -8.68 7.79
N VAL A 40 -0.84 -7.41 7.87
CA VAL A 40 -0.62 -6.54 6.70
C VAL A 40 0.45 -7.15 5.79
N GLY A 41 1.59 -7.57 6.36
CA GLY A 41 2.65 -8.24 5.60
C GLY A 41 2.16 -9.52 4.94
N ARG A 42 1.44 -10.36 5.70
CA ARG A 42 0.87 -11.60 5.15
C ARG A 42 -0.10 -11.35 4.01
N VAL A 43 -0.93 -10.32 4.12
CA VAL A 43 -1.83 -9.88 3.06
C VAL A 43 -1.05 -9.45 1.83
N ARG A 44 0.00 -8.63 1.99
CA ARG A 44 0.83 -8.16 0.86
C ARG A 44 1.43 -9.34 0.10
N GLU A 45 2.01 -10.30 0.80
CA GLU A 45 2.56 -11.52 0.19
C GLU A 45 1.50 -12.32 -0.59
N LEU A 46 0.29 -12.45 -0.04
CA LEU A 46 -0.79 -13.20 -0.66
C LEU A 46 -1.31 -12.55 -1.95
N ILE A 47 -1.30 -11.21 -2.02
CA ILE A 47 -1.86 -10.48 -3.16
C ILE A 47 -0.82 -10.09 -4.21
N GLU A 48 0.48 -10.06 -3.86
CA GLU A 48 1.57 -9.63 -4.76
C GLU A 48 1.54 -10.37 -6.10
N ARG A 49 1.48 -11.71 -6.07
CA ARG A 49 1.49 -12.55 -7.27
C ARG A 49 0.19 -12.48 -8.08
N PRO A 50 -1.00 -12.66 -7.48
CA PRO A 50 -2.25 -12.67 -8.26
C PRO A 50 -2.72 -11.26 -8.67
N LYS A 51 -2.37 -10.21 -7.91
CA LYS A 51 -2.85 -8.84 -8.09
C LYS A 51 -1.81 -7.81 -7.58
N PRO A 52 -0.68 -7.63 -8.28
CA PRO A 52 0.41 -6.76 -7.81
C PRO A 52 0.01 -5.29 -7.61
N GLY A 53 -1.02 -4.82 -8.33
CA GLY A 53 -1.58 -3.47 -8.20
C GLY A 53 -2.77 -3.35 -7.24
N CYS A 54 -3.00 -4.36 -6.39
CA CYS A 54 -4.01 -4.29 -5.33
C CYS A 54 -3.45 -3.47 -4.17
N ASP A 55 -4.22 -2.48 -3.74
CA ASP A 55 -3.84 -1.64 -2.62
C ASP A 55 -4.10 -2.36 -1.29
N VAL A 56 -3.20 -2.16 -0.34
CA VAL A 56 -3.35 -2.64 1.04
C VAL A 56 -3.63 -1.43 1.92
N GLU A 57 -4.83 -1.39 2.49
CA GLU A 57 -5.29 -0.28 3.32
C GLU A 57 -5.22 -0.64 4.80
N VAL A 58 -4.65 0.27 5.60
CA VAL A 58 -4.71 0.23 7.06
C VAL A 58 -5.54 1.39 7.57
N ASP A 59 -6.64 1.06 8.24
CA ASP A 59 -7.58 2.00 8.81
C ASP A 59 -7.55 1.95 10.34
N GLY A 60 -7.32 3.11 10.95
CA GLY A 60 -7.24 3.29 12.40
C GLY A 60 -5.82 3.14 12.97
N GLY A 61 -5.52 3.97 13.97
CA GLY A 61 -4.25 3.93 14.70
C GLY A 61 -3.02 4.42 13.91
N VAL A 62 -3.24 5.16 12.81
CA VAL A 62 -2.17 5.74 11.98
C VAL A 62 -1.87 7.17 12.42
N ASP A 63 -0.63 7.43 12.83
CA ASP A 63 -0.05 8.73 13.20
C ASP A 63 1.41 8.81 12.69
N GLU A 64 2.12 9.91 12.97
CA GLU A 64 3.51 10.11 12.53
C GLU A 64 4.50 9.06 13.07
N THR A 65 4.20 8.42 14.21
CA THR A 65 5.05 7.40 14.80
C THR A 65 4.77 6.01 14.24
N THR A 66 3.54 5.77 13.81
CA THR A 66 3.10 4.45 13.34
C THR A 66 3.07 4.30 11.84
N ALA A 67 2.86 5.39 11.09
CA ALA A 67 2.80 5.38 9.63
C ALA A 67 4.04 4.73 8.98
N PRO A 68 5.29 4.98 9.42
CA PRO A 68 6.45 4.32 8.83
C PRO A 68 6.42 2.79 8.98
N ARG A 69 5.93 2.31 10.12
CA ARG A 69 5.81 0.86 10.40
C ARG A 69 4.70 0.22 9.57
N VAL A 70 3.62 0.95 9.33
CA VAL A 70 2.50 0.51 8.50
C VAL A 70 2.93 0.36 7.04
N VAL A 71 3.67 1.35 6.51
CA VAL A 71 4.27 1.28 5.18
C VAL A 71 5.28 0.13 5.11
N GLY A 72 6.18 0.02 6.09
CA GLY A 72 7.16 -1.07 6.15
C GLY A 72 6.53 -2.47 6.23
N ALA A 73 5.30 -2.59 6.73
CA ALA A 73 4.54 -3.84 6.73
C ALA A 73 3.85 -4.15 5.38
N GLY A 74 3.94 -3.28 4.38
CA GLY A 74 3.40 -3.49 3.03
C GLY A 74 2.07 -2.79 2.75
N ALA A 75 1.65 -1.84 3.59
CA ALA A 75 0.50 -0.99 3.29
C ALA A 75 0.84 0.05 2.22
N THR A 76 -0.08 0.30 1.29
CA THR A 76 0.03 1.34 0.25
C THR A 76 -0.95 2.49 0.48
N VAL A 77 -1.98 2.27 1.29
CA VAL A 77 -3.00 3.28 1.64
C VAL A 77 -3.12 3.36 3.17
N LEU A 78 -3.03 4.59 3.69
CA LEU A 78 -3.04 4.88 5.12
C LEU A 78 -4.21 5.80 5.45
N VAL A 79 -5.05 5.42 6.42
CA VAL A 79 -6.17 6.25 6.89
C VAL A 79 -5.85 6.81 8.28
N ALA A 80 -5.41 8.08 8.31
CA ALA A 80 -4.99 8.80 9.51
C ALA A 80 -6.06 9.80 10.00
N GLY A 81 -7.31 9.34 10.13
CA GLY A 81 -8.46 10.22 10.44
C GLY A 81 -8.32 10.98 11.76
N SER A 82 -8.15 10.25 12.87
CA SER A 82 -8.03 10.85 14.20
C SER A 82 -6.75 11.68 14.37
N ALA A 83 -5.63 11.22 13.81
CA ALA A 83 -4.36 11.94 13.89
C ALA A 83 -4.36 13.27 13.13
N ILE A 84 -5.16 13.40 12.06
CA ILE A 84 -5.26 14.64 11.28
C ILE A 84 -6.36 15.55 11.83
N VAL A 85 -7.58 15.03 11.99
CA VAL A 85 -8.75 15.86 12.36
C VAL A 85 -8.74 16.23 13.84
N GLY A 86 -8.19 15.38 14.71
CA GLY A 86 -8.07 15.63 16.15
C GLY A 86 -6.83 16.43 16.56
N ALA A 87 -6.01 16.89 15.60
CA ALA A 87 -4.75 17.57 15.90
C ALA A 87 -4.96 18.98 16.47
N ARG A 88 -4.37 19.24 17.64
CA ARG A 88 -4.50 20.52 18.35
C ARG A 88 -3.85 21.71 17.63
N ASP A 89 -2.88 21.44 16.76
CA ASP A 89 -2.12 22.42 15.99
C ASP A 89 -2.57 22.54 14.53
N GLY A 90 -3.73 21.94 14.22
CA GLY A 90 -4.41 22.05 12.96
C GLY A 90 -4.03 20.98 11.94
N THR A 91 -4.98 20.70 11.04
CA THR A 91 -4.89 19.65 10.01
C THR A 91 -3.68 19.79 9.09
N ALA A 92 -3.31 21.04 8.75
CA ALA A 92 -2.15 21.32 7.90
C ALA A 92 -0.82 20.91 8.57
N THR A 93 -0.69 21.14 9.87
CA THR A 93 0.50 20.76 10.65
C THR A 93 0.57 19.25 10.82
N ALA A 94 -0.54 18.61 11.20
CA ALA A 94 -0.61 17.15 11.30
C ALA A 94 -0.25 16.46 9.98
N ARG A 95 -0.81 16.92 8.86
CA ARG A 95 -0.48 16.37 7.52
C ARG A 95 1.00 16.56 7.19
N ARG A 96 1.61 17.68 7.57
CA ARG A 96 3.04 17.94 7.34
C ARG A 96 3.91 16.97 8.14
N ARG A 97 3.60 16.74 9.42
CA ARG A 97 4.33 15.77 10.26
C ARG A 97 4.22 14.35 9.73
N LEU A 98 3.01 13.93 9.36
CA LEU A 98 2.78 12.60 8.79
C LEU A 98 3.60 12.38 7.51
N ARG A 99 3.67 13.39 6.63
CA ARG A 99 4.52 13.34 5.43
C ARG A 99 6.01 13.32 5.78
N ALA A 100 6.45 14.15 6.71
CA ALA A 100 7.84 14.19 7.14
C ALA A 100 8.31 12.84 7.70
N ALA A 101 7.47 12.17 8.50
CA ALA A 101 7.78 10.84 9.04
C ALA A 101 7.96 9.77 7.94
N LEU A 102 7.23 9.89 6.83
CA LEU A 102 7.37 8.97 5.69
C LEU A 102 8.61 9.26 4.86
N ASN A 103 8.97 10.53 4.65
CA ASN A 103 10.15 10.90 3.88
C ASN A 103 11.47 10.48 4.56
N GLN A 104 11.49 10.38 5.90
CA GLN A 104 12.65 9.86 6.62
C GLN A 104 12.93 8.37 6.34
N LEU A 105 11.98 7.62 5.79
CA LEU A 105 12.23 6.25 5.32
C LEU A 105 13.00 6.20 4.01
N GLU A 106 12.85 7.23 3.16
CA GLU A 106 13.53 7.31 1.86
C GLU A 106 14.99 7.74 2.03
N ASP A 107 15.35 8.36 3.15
CA ASP A 107 16.72 8.79 3.42
C ASP A 107 17.62 7.64 3.94
N GLU A 108 17.01 6.56 4.41
CA GLU A 108 17.73 5.35 4.89
C GLU A 108 17.91 4.29 3.78
N THR A 109 17.39 4.52 2.57
CA THR A 109 17.63 3.63 1.42
C THR A 109 18.95 3.97 0.74
N ASP A 110 19.98 3.19 1.10
CA ASP A 110 21.30 3.05 0.49
C ASP A 110 22.09 4.37 0.21
N PRO A 111 23.12 4.70 1.03
CA PRO A 111 23.95 5.89 0.83
C PRO A 111 24.67 5.94 -0.54
N ALA A 112 24.76 4.80 -1.25
CA ALA A 112 25.28 4.76 -2.62
C ALA A 112 24.34 5.45 -3.63
N GLU A 113 23.02 5.38 -3.45
CA GLU A 113 22.05 5.97 -4.37
C GLU A 113 21.88 7.49 -4.13
N GLN A 114 21.91 7.96 -2.88
CA GLN A 114 21.99 9.39 -2.56
C GLN A 114 23.26 10.03 -3.13
N SER A 115 24.41 9.36 -2.98
CA SER A 115 25.68 9.86 -3.50
C SER A 115 25.68 9.97 -5.02
N ALA A 116 24.95 9.10 -5.73
CA ALA A 116 24.80 9.20 -7.19
C ALA A 116 23.94 10.40 -7.62
N ARG A 117 22.85 10.69 -6.89
CA ARG A 117 21.98 11.84 -7.17
C ARG A 117 22.65 13.18 -6.85
N GLN A 118 23.39 13.25 -5.75
CA GLN A 118 24.13 14.45 -5.36
C GLN A 118 25.26 14.76 -6.36
N ARG A 119 26.00 13.75 -6.83
CA ARG A 119 27.05 13.91 -7.84
C ARG A 119 26.51 14.40 -9.18
N SER A 120 25.35 13.93 -9.61
CA SER A 120 24.70 14.38 -10.84
C SER A 120 24.13 15.81 -10.74
N GLN A 121 23.80 16.29 -9.55
CA GLN A 121 23.34 17.68 -9.35
C GLN A 121 24.48 18.69 -9.35
N VAL A 122 25.70 18.30 -8.93
CA VAL A 122 26.87 19.19 -8.91
C VAL A 122 27.47 19.38 -10.31
N CYS A 123 27.31 18.41 -11.23
CA CYS A 123 27.86 18.50 -12.60
C CYS A 123 27.04 19.35 -13.59
N ASN A 124 25.86 19.86 -13.23
CA ASN A 124 25.01 20.66 -14.12
C ASN A 124 25.12 22.18 -13.87
N SER A 125 26.14 22.63 -13.13
CA SER A 125 26.37 24.04 -12.80
C SER A 125 27.67 24.63 -13.37
N GLU A 126 28.18 24.07 -14.47
CA GLU A 126 29.23 24.70 -15.29
C GLU A 126 28.71 25.02 -16.70
#